data_AF-A0A7X6CIM5-F1
#
_entry.id   AF-A0A7X6CIM5-F1
#
_cell.length_a   1.000
_cell.length_b   1.000
_cell.length_c   1.000
_cell.angle_alpha   90.00
_cell.angle_beta   90.00
_cell.angle_gamma   90.00
#
_symmetry.space_group_name_H-M   'P 1'
#
loop_
_entity.id
_entity.type
_entity.pdbx_description
1 polymer ?
#
loop_
_entity_poly.entity_id
_entity_poly.type
_entity_poly.pdbx_seq_one_letter_code
_entity_poly.pdbx_strand_id
1 'polypeptide(L)'
;MEINTQDYRICYDPATATVSFAGFLRLIGLVEYEQIAQLLSDVGDLKQPKITLNLQNLKFMNSSSINILSKFIIEVRKKVGVQIAIQGSLLIPLPNKSLKNLRRLMPALELKLI
;
A
#
# COMPACT_ATOMS: atom_id res chain seq x y z
N MET A 1 -8.86 11.12 0.81
CA MET A 1 -8.25 10.98 -0.53
C MET A 1 -8.72 9.66 -1.11
N GLU A 2 -9.16 9.63 -2.36
CA GLU A 2 -9.73 8.42 -2.96
C GLU A 2 -9.44 8.35 -4.47
N ILE A 3 -9.19 7.13 -4.96
CA ILE A 3 -9.13 6.76 -6.37
C ILE A 3 -10.15 5.63 -6.55
N ASN A 4 -11.09 5.81 -7.47
CA ASN A 4 -12.11 4.81 -7.77
C ASN A 4 -12.18 4.60 -9.28
N THR A 5 -11.89 3.38 -9.71
CA THR A 5 -11.94 2.96 -11.12
C THR A 5 -12.91 1.77 -11.26
N GLN A 6 -13.07 1.26 -12.48
CA GLN A 6 -13.85 0.04 -12.69
C GLN A 6 -13.18 -1.21 -12.11
N ASP A 7 -11.83 -1.23 -12.06
CA ASP A 7 -11.06 -2.41 -11.67
C ASP A 7 -10.64 -2.39 -10.19
N TYR A 8 -10.39 -1.20 -9.64
CA TYR A 8 -9.84 -1.07 -8.29
C TYR A 8 -10.31 0.19 -7.57
N ARG A 9 -10.18 0.15 -6.24
CA ARG A 9 -10.45 1.28 -5.36
C ARG A 9 -9.30 1.44 -4.37
N ILE A 10 -8.88 2.69 -4.16
CA ILE A 10 -7.89 3.06 -3.15
C ILE A 10 -8.49 4.22 -2.34
N CYS A 11 -8.58 4.05 -1.02
CA CYS A 11 -9.14 5.08 -0.15
C CYS A 11 -8.25 5.25 1.08
N TYR A 12 -7.97 6.50 1.43
CA TYR A 12 -7.34 6.86 2.69
C TYR A 12 -8.39 7.24 3.72
N ASP A 13 -8.36 6.55 4.87
CA ASP A 13 -9.11 6.89 6.06
C ASP A 13 -8.20 7.64 7.07
N PRO A 14 -8.45 8.95 7.31
CA PRO A 14 -7.66 9.74 8.24
C PRO A 14 -7.86 9.36 9.71
N ALA A 15 -9.00 8.77 10.08
CA ALA A 15 -9.27 8.40 11.46
C ALA A 15 -8.38 7.25 11.94
N THR A 16 -7.98 6.36 11.01
CA THR A 16 -7.17 5.18 11.29
C THR A 16 -5.78 5.23 10.65
N ALA A 17 -5.47 6.29 9.90
CA ALA A 17 -4.29 6.40 9.05
C ALA A 17 -4.11 5.18 8.12
N THR A 18 -5.22 4.71 7.53
CA THR A 18 -5.25 3.49 6.71
C THR A 18 -5.48 3.81 5.24
N VAL A 19 -4.61 3.31 4.37
CA VAL A 19 -4.85 3.26 2.92
C VAL A 19 -5.36 1.87 2.57
N SER A 20 -6.63 1.78 2.17
CA SER A 20 -7.27 0.53 1.78
C SER A 20 -7.25 0.34 0.27
N PHE A 21 -6.84 -0.84 -0.17
CA PHE A 21 -6.79 -1.26 -1.56
C PHE A 21 -7.78 -2.39 -1.80
N ALA A 22 -8.58 -2.28 -2.86
CA ALA A 22 -9.56 -3.28 -3.24
C ALA A 22 -9.58 -3.50 -4.75
N GLY A 23 -9.92 -4.72 -5.17
CA GLY A 23 -10.08 -5.07 -6.59
C GLY A 23 -8.79 -5.56 -7.26
N PHE A 24 -8.66 -5.29 -8.56
CA PHE A 24 -7.56 -5.74 -9.42
C PHE A 24 -6.62 -4.58 -9.74
N LEU A 25 -5.54 -4.45 -8.98
CA LEU A 25 -4.58 -3.38 -9.17
C LEU A 25 -3.55 -3.76 -10.23
N ARG A 26 -3.93 -3.64 -11.50
CA ARG A 26 -3.08 -3.90 -12.67
C ARG A 26 -2.71 -2.57 -13.33
N LEU A 27 -1.60 -1.98 -12.90
CA LEU A 27 -1.16 -0.70 -13.46
C LEU A 27 -0.45 -0.89 -14.80
N ILE A 28 -0.99 -0.26 -15.83
CA ILE A 28 -0.47 -0.36 -17.21
C ILE A 28 -0.02 1.03 -17.69
N GLY A 29 -0.71 2.09 -17.25
CA GLY A 29 -0.43 3.46 -17.69
C GLY A 29 0.38 4.29 -16.69
N LEU A 30 1.02 5.33 -17.20
CA LEU A 30 1.73 6.32 -16.38
C LEU A 30 0.77 7.15 -15.51
N VAL A 31 -0.41 7.48 -16.03
CA VAL A 31 -1.41 8.29 -15.30
C VAL A 31 -1.88 7.58 -14.03
N GLU A 32 -2.24 6.30 -14.12
CA GLU A 32 -2.66 5.49 -12.96
C GLU A 32 -1.52 5.40 -11.94
N TYR A 33 -0.29 5.24 -12.41
CA TYR A 33 0.90 5.20 -11.58
C TYR A 33 1.07 6.51 -10.79
N GLU A 34 1.02 7.65 -11.47
CA GLU A 34 1.22 8.98 -10.88
C GLU A 34 0.14 9.32 -9.86
N GLN A 35 -1.14 9.02 -10.15
CA GLN A 35 -2.24 9.26 -9.22
C GLN A 35 -2.06 8.50 -7.89
N ILE A 36 -1.66 7.23 -7.97
CA ILE A 36 -1.44 6.41 -6.77
C ILE A 36 -0.18 6.85 -6.04
N ALA A 37 0.89 7.15 -6.77
CA ALA A 37 2.13 7.65 -6.18
C ALA A 37 1.89 8.97 -5.43
N GLN A 38 1.10 9.88 -6.01
CA GLN A 38 0.73 11.14 -5.36
C GLN A 38 -0.09 10.91 -4.10
N LEU A 39 -1.15 10.10 -4.17
CA LEU A 39 -1.98 9.77 -2.99
C LEU A 39 -1.13 9.19 -1.85
N LEU A 40 -0.22 8.27 -2.17
CA LEU A 40 0.67 7.69 -1.18
C LEU A 40 1.69 8.69 -0.64
N SER A 41 2.25 9.55 -1.49
CA SER A 41 3.14 10.64 -1.05
C SER A 41 2.44 11.55 -0.05
N ASP A 42 1.23 12.01 -0.39
CA ASP A 42 0.43 12.89 0.45
C ASP A 42 0.18 12.25 1.82
N VAL A 43 -0.24 10.97 1.85
CA VAL A 43 -0.43 10.22 3.11
C VAL A 43 0.86 10.13 3.92
N GLY A 44 1.99 9.88 3.26
CA GLY A 44 3.29 9.85 3.91
C GLY A 44 3.69 11.20 4.53
N ASP A 45 3.19 12.32 3.99
CA ASP A 45 3.49 13.67 4.46
C ASP A 45 2.60 14.14 5.61
N LEU A 46 1.52 13.41 5.92
CA LEU A 46 0.62 13.69 7.06
C LEU A 46 1.27 13.43 8.44
N LYS A 47 2.55 13.02 8.49
CA LYS A 47 3.35 12.77 9.72
C LYS A 47 2.65 11.88 10.76
N GLN A 48 1.87 10.91 10.29
CA GLN A 48 1.23 9.93 11.15
C GLN A 48 2.30 9.03 11.80
N PRO A 49 2.20 8.70 13.10
CA PRO A 49 3.15 7.82 13.77
C PRO A 49 3.09 6.38 13.23
N LYS A 50 1.94 6.00 12.64
CA LYS A 50 1.72 4.71 12.01
C LYS A 50 0.84 4.88 10.77
N ILE A 51 1.24 4.21 9.68
CA ILE A 51 0.44 4.12 8.45
C ILE A 51 0.12 2.66 8.19
N THR A 52 -1.15 2.36 7.93
CA THR A 52 -1.60 1.01 7.62
C THR A 52 -1.93 0.89 6.13
N LEU A 53 -1.38 -0.12 5.47
CA LEU A 53 -1.75 -0.53 4.12
C LEU A 53 -2.68 -1.74 4.23
N ASN A 54 -3.97 -1.54 4.00
CA ASN A 54 -4.94 -2.61 4.03
C ASN A 54 -5.13 -3.19 2.63
N LEU A 55 -4.66 -4.42 2.44
CA LEU A 55 -4.68 -5.16 1.18
C LEU A 55 -5.65 -6.35 1.22
N GLN A 56 -6.49 -6.45 2.25
CA GLN A 56 -7.38 -7.61 2.46
C GLN A 56 -8.33 -7.86 1.29
N ASN A 57 -8.80 -6.79 0.64
CA ASN A 57 -9.74 -6.88 -0.49
C ASN A 57 -9.06 -6.81 -1.86
N LEU A 58 -7.73 -6.86 -1.90
CA LEU A 58 -6.96 -6.75 -3.12
C LEU A 58 -6.76 -8.13 -3.75
N LYS A 59 -7.40 -8.35 -4.90
CA LYS A 59 -7.47 -9.64 -5.60
C LYS A 59 -6.25 -9.89 -6.48
N PHE A 60 -5.59 -8.81 -6.94
CA PHE A 60 -4.44 -8.93 -7.83
C PHE A 60 -3.53 -7.70 -7.77
N MET A 61 -2.23 -7.93 -7.97
CA MET A 61 -1.23 -6.90 -8.23
C MET A 61 -0.27 -7.37 -9.32
N ASN A 62 0.10 -6.47 -10.24
CA ASN A 62 1.23 -6.70 -11.14
C ASN A 62 2.53 -6.10 -10.56
N SER A 63 3.63 -6.24 -11.31
CA SER A 63 4.96 -5.74 -10.94
C SER A 63 4.97 -4.22 -10.69
N SER A 64 4.28 -3.44 -11.51
CA SER A 64 4.19 -1.98 -11.40
C SER A 64 3.52 -1.56 -10.08
N SER A 65 2.41 -2.21 -9.71
CA SER A 65 1.72 -1.98 -8.44
C SER A 65 2.60 -2.29 -7.23
N ILE A 66 3.34 -3.40 -7.27
CA ILE A 66 4.31 -3.77 -6.23
C ILE A 66 5.44 -2.74 -6.13
N ASN A 67 5.91 -2.21 -7.26
CA ASN A 67 6.96 -1.20 -7.30
C ASN A 67 6.52 0.13 -6.64
N ILE A 68 5.27 0.57 -6.88
CA ILE A 68 4.73 1.76 -6.19
C ILE A 68 4.73 1.56 -4.68
N LEU A 69 4.19 0.44 -4.20
CA LEU A 69 4.17 0.14 -2.76
C LEU A 69 5.59 0.06 -2.17
N SER A 70 6.52 -0.53 -2.92
CA SER A 70 7.93 -0.62 -2.54
C SER A 70 8.57 0.76 -2.38
N LYS A 71 8.37 1.66 -3.36
CA LYS A 71 8.88 3.04 -3.30
C LYS A 71 8.27 3.80 -2.11
N PHE A 72 6.96 3.69 -1.91
CA PHE A 72 6.30 4.33 -0.78
C PHE A 72 6.89 3.88 0.57
N ILE A 73 7.07 2.57 0.77
CA ILE A 73 7.70 2.04 1.99
C ILE A 73 9.12 2.58 2.18
N ILE A 74 9.91 2.64 1.11
CA ILE A 74 11.27 3.19 1.14
C ILE A 74 11.25 4.67 1.55
N GLU A 75 10.36 5.48 0.97
CA GLU A 75 10.27 6.91 1.30
C GLU A 75 9.79 7.15 2.73
N VAL A 76 8.78 6.41 3.19
CA VAL A 76 8.31 6.50 4.58
C VAL A 76 9.39 6.03 5.56
N ARG A 77 10.16 4.98 5.22
CA ARG A 77 11.28 4.51 6.07
C ARG A 77 12.35 5.58 6.29
N LYS A 78 12.54 6.52 5.36
CA LYS A 78 13.47 7.66 5.56
C LYS A 78 12.96 8.65 6.61
N LYS A 79 11.66 8.63 6.92
CA LYS A 79 11.03 9.50 7.93
C LYS A 79 11.18 8.83 9.30
N VAL A 80 11.87 9.51 10.21
CA VAL A 80 12.14 8.98 11.55
C VAL A 80 10.83 8.81 12.33
N GLY A 81 10.65 7.66 12.97
CA GLY A 81 9.54 7.42 13.89
C GLY A 81 8.22 6.98 13.26
N VAL A 82 8.16 6.80 11.93
CA VAL A 82 6.95 6.30 11.27
C VAL A 82 6.97 4.78 11.18
N GLN A 83 5.94 4.13 11.72
CA GLN A 83 5.71 2.70 11.58
C GLN A 83 4.82 2.40 10.35
N ILE A 84 5.06 1.27 9.71
CA ILE A 84 4.18 0.75 8.64
C ILE A 84 3.62 -0.60 9.07
N ALA A 85 2.31 -0.78 8.87
CA ALA A 85 1.65 -2.06 8.97
C ALA A 85 1.03 -2.45 7.62
N ILE A 86 1.09 -3.73 7.27
CA ILE A 86 0.35 -4.32 6.15
C ILE A 86 -0.68 -5.30 6.71
N GLN A 87 -1.93 -5.13 6.30
CA GLN A 87 -3.00 -6.08 6.57
C GLN A 87 -3.29 -6.85 5.27
N GLY A 88 -3.07 -8.16 5.27
CA GLY A 88 -3.43 -9.05 4.17
C GLY A 88 -4.57 -9.99 4.57
N SER A 89 -5.23 -10.58 3.59
CA SER A 89 -6.26 -11.59 3.83
C SER A 89 -5.66 -13.00 3.80
N LEU A 90 -6.13 -13.88 4.70
CA LEU A 90 -5.93 -15.33 4.62
C LEU A 90 -6.75 -15.98 3.49
N LEU A 91 -7.88 -15.36 3.13
CA LEU A 91 -8.81 -15.87 2.10
C LEU A 91 -8.43 -15.45 0.68
N ILE A 92 -7.75 -14.31 0.53
CA ILE A 92 -7.25 -13.80 -0.76
C ILE A 92 -5.71 -13.77 -0.69
N PRO A 93 -5.02 -14.87 -1.03
CA PRO A 93 -3.58 -14.95 -0.87
C PRO A 93 -2.88 -14.00 -1.85
N LEU A 94 -2.30 -12.94 -1.32
CA LEU A 94 -1.36 -12.11 -2.07
C LEU A 94 -0.09 -12.92 -2.38
N PRO A 95 0.63 -12.62 -3.47
CA PRO A 95 1.85 -13.34 -3.79
C PRO A 95 2.85 -13.28 -2.63
N ASN A 96 3.17 -14.44 -2.05
CA ASN A 96 4.06 -14.56 -0.89
C ASN A 96 5.42 -13.87 -1.10
N LYS A 97 5.93 -13.87 -2.33
CA LYS A 97 7.17 -13.19 -2.71
C LYS A 97 7.06 -11.67 -2.54
N SER A 98 5.93 -11.07 -2.92
CA SER A 98 5.70 -9.63 -2.82
C SER A 98 5.67 -9.17 -1.36
N LEU A 99 4.90 -9.85 -0.50
CA LEU A 99 4.84 -9.52 0.93
C LEU A 99 6.20 -9.67 1.62
N LYS A 100 6.94 -10.74 1.31
CA LYS A 100 8.32 -10.92 1.81
C LYS A 100 9.25 -9.79 1.35
N ASN A 101 9.15 -9.36 0.10
CA ASN A 101 9.96 -8.26 -0.42
C ASN A 101 9.65 -6.93 0.29
N LEU A 102 8.38 -6.61 0.54
CA LEU A 102 8.00 -5.40 1.27
C LEU A 102 8.57 -5.40 2.70
N ARG A 103 8.51 -6.54 3.41
CA ARG A 103 9.16 -6.70 4.72
C ARG A 103 10.69 -6.57 4.65
N ARG A 104 11.33 -7.02 3.57
CA ARG A 104 12.79 -6.86 3.39
C ARG A 104 13.19 -5.38 3.26
N LEU A 105 12.34 -4.55 2.65
CA LEU A 105 12.58 -3.11 2.49
C LEU A 105 12.47 -2.35 3.81
N MET A 106 11.62 -2.82 4.72
CA MET A 106 11.48 -2.28 6.07
C MET A 106 11.28 -3.43 7.07
N PRO A 107 12.35 -3.96 7.68
CA PRO A 107 12.26 -5.13 8.56
C PRO A 107 11.32 -4.95 9.77
N ALA A 108 11.16 -3.72 10.23
CA ALA A 108 10.24 -3.33 11.31
C ALA A 108 8.76 -3.26 10.87
N LEU A 109 8.45 -3.51 9.59
CA LEU A 109 7.08 -3.53 9.09
C LEU A 109 6.29 -4.67 9.73
N GLU A 110 5.14 -4.32 10.30
CA GLU A 110 4.20 -5.30 10.84
C GLU A 110 3.38 -5.92 9.69
N LEU A 111 3.40 -7.25 9.55
CA LEU A 111 2.50 -7.97 8.65
C LEU A 111 1.45 -8.70 9.48
N LYS A 112 0.18 -8.37 9.26
CA LYS A 112 -0.97 -9.05 9.88
C LYS A 112 -1.77 -9.73 8.77
N LEU A 113 -1.92 -11.05 8.86
CA LEU A 113 -2.83 -11.80 8.01
C LEU A 113 -4.11 -12.04 8.82
N ILE A 114 -5.24 -11.65 8.26
CA ILE A 114 -6.57 -11.67 8.89
C ILE A 114 -7.48 -12.60 8.08
#